data_AF-A0A2U0S1W8-F1
#
_entry.id   AF-A0A2U0S1W8-F1
#
_cell.length_a   1.000
_cell.length_b   1.000
_cell.length_c   1.000
_cell.angle_alpha   90.00
_cell.angle_beta   90.00
_cell.angle_gamma   90.00
#
_symmetry.space_group_name_H-M   'P 1'
#
loop_
_entity.id
_entity.type
_entity.pdbx_description
1 polymer ?
#
loop_
_entity_poly.entity_id
_entity_poly.type
_entity_poly.pdbx_seq_one_letter_code
_entity_poly.pdbx_strand_id
1 'polypeptide(L)' 'MYDYFKLIENMVNQYVLTSDRYKRLKHFKKGKIVCKKCLKELKIGDCVKSNLNSGTAKLYHSKCFDSLFIDLPD' A
#
# COMPACT_ATOMS: atom_id res chain seq x y z
N MET A 1 -24.83 18.81 3.34
CA MET A 1 -23.91 18.62 4.48
C MET A 1 -22.92 17.56 4.05
N TYR A 2 -21.79 17.98 3.45
CA TYR A 2 -20.86 17.04 2.84
C TYR A 2 -20.01 16.40 3.93
N ASP A 3 -20.10 15.07 4.03
CA ASP A 3 -19.39 14.21 4.98
C ASP A 3 -17.89 14.13 4.64
N TYR A 4 -17.21 15.28 4.74
CA TYR A 4 -15.77 15.42 4.53
C TYR A 4 -14.95 14.66 5.58
N PHE A 5 -15.59 14.18 6.66
CA PHE A 5 -14.95 13.40 7.71
C PHE A 5 -14.64 11.95 7.30
N LYS A 6 -15.33 11.40 6.28
CA LYS A 6 -15.00 10.08 5.71
C LYS A 6 -13.86 10.09 4.68
N LEU A 7 -13.27 11.25 4.38
CA LEU A 7 -12.05 11.37 3.57
C LEU A 7 -10.77 10.96 4.34
N ILE A 8 -10.88 10.69 5.64
CA ILE A 8 -9.74 10.40 6.53
C ILE A 8 -9.47 8.89 6.70
N GLU A 9 -10.37 7.98 6.29
CA GLU A 9 -10.22 6.56 6.67
C GLU A 9 -9.37 5.67 5.74
N ASN A 10 -8.87 6.16 4.59
CA ASN A 10 -7.92 5.39 3.78
C ASN A 10 -6.96 6.33 3.01
N MET A 11 -5.90 6.81 3.65
CA MET A 11 -4.78 7.44 2.94
C MET A 11 -4.04 6.39 2.11
N VAL A 12 -4.49 6.20 0.87
CA VAL A 12 -3.85 5.34 -0.12
C VAL A 12 -2.81 6.15 -0.87
N ASN A 13 -1.54 5.89 -0.59
CA ASN A 13 -0.43 6.49 -1.34
C ASN A 13 0.09 5.50 -2.40
N GLN A 14 0.15 5.92 -3.65
CA GLN A 14 0.79 5.19 -4.74
C GLN A 14 2.18 5.76 -5.02
N TYR A 15 3.18 4.89 -5.12
CA TYR A 15 4.54 5.29 -5.47
C TYR A 15 5.36 4.15 -6.05
N VAL A 16 6.43 4.50 -6.76
CA VAL A 16 7.47 3.53 -7.16
C VAL A 16 8.41 3.28 -5.99
N LEU A 17 8.71 2.01 -5.75
CA LEU A 17 9.65 1.60 -4.70
C LEU A 17 11.08 1.89 -5.17
N THR A 18 11.59 3.09 -4.86
CA THR A 18 12.99 3.42 -5.13
C THR A 18 13.92 2.71 -4.14
N SER A 19 15.19 2.58 -4.51
CA SER A 19 16.22 1.99 -3.63
C SER A 19 16.31 2.69 -2.28
N ASP A 20 16.20 4.01 -2.25
CA ASP A 20 16.19 4.81 -1.01
C ASP A 20 14.97 4.50 -0.12
N ARG A 21 13.76 4.50 -0.70
CA ARG A 21 12.54 4.14 0.04
C ARG A 21 12.56 2.69 0.52
N TYR A 22 13.09 1.78 -0.29
CA TYR A 22 13.27 0.37 0.09
C TYR A 22 14.17 0.23 1.33
N LYS A 23 15.30 0.94 1.37
CA LYS A 23 16.20 0.96 2.54
C LYS A 23 15.49 1.48 3.78
N ARG A 24 14.76 2.60 3.68
CA ARG A 24 13.99 3.16 4.80
C ARG A 24 12.95 2.17 5.30
N LEU A 25 12.14 1.61 4.41
CA LEU A 25 11.11 0.64 4.76
C LEU A 25 11.68 -0.63 5.40
N LYS A 26 12.85 -1.11 4.93
CA LYS A 26 13.57 -2.24 5.50
C LYS A 26 14.16 -1.92 6.88
N HIS A 27 14.49 -0.67 7.15
CA HIS A 27 14.92 -0.24 8.49
C HIS A 27 13.76 -0.27 9.49
N PHE A 28 12.57 0.20 9.09
CA PHE A 28 11.38 0.20 9.93
C PHE A 28 10.73 -1.18 10.10
N LYS A 29 10.75 -2.02 9.05
CA LYS A 29 10.30 -3.41 9.11
C LYS A 29 11.51 -4.33 9.19
N LYS A 30 11.81 -4.88 10.37
CA LYS A 30 12.77 -5.99 10.52
C LYS A 30 12.26 -7.23 9.76
N GLY A 31 12.42 -7.26 8.43
CA GLY A 31 11.94 -8.34 7.59
C GLY A 31 11.84 -7.99 6.10
N LYS A 32 11.29 -8.92 5.32
CA LYS A 32 11.01 -8.73 3.89
C LYS A 32 9.82 -7.81 3.71
N ILE A 33 9.93 -6.87 2.77
CA ILE A 33 8.82 -5.99 2.39
C ILE A 33 7.93 -6.80 1.47
N VAL A 34 6.80 -7.27 1.97
CA VAL A 34 5.88 -8.13 1.20
C VAL A 34 4.55 -7.44 0.94
N CYS A 35 3.95 -7.78 -0.20
CA CYS A 35 2.59 -7.39 -0.52
C CYS A 35 1.61 -8.15 0.39
N LYS A 36 0.67 -7.43 1.00
CA LYS A 36 -0.31 -8.02 1.92
C LYS A 36 -1.36 -8.91 1.23
N LYS A 37 -1.57 -8.75 -0.08
CA LYS A 37 -2.51 -9.59 -0.87
C LYS A 37 -1.88 -10.88 -1.35
N CYS A 38 -0.78 -10.80 -2.10
CA CYS A 38 -0.16 -11.97 -2.75
C CYS A 38 1.01 -12.56 -1.97
N LEU A 39 1.41 -11.96 -0.84
CA LEU A 39 2.53 -12.36 0.02
C LEU A 39 3.90 -12.43 -0.67
N LYS A 40 3.99 -12.00 -1.92
CA LYS A 40 5.26 -11.88 -2.66
C LYS A 40 6.03 -10.64 -2.19
N GLU A 41 7.36 -10.74 -2.26
CA GLU A 41 8.28 -9.65 -1.96
C GLU A 41 8.11 -8.51 -2.98
N LEU A 42 8.02 -7.28 -2.47
CA LEU A 42 8.00 -6.04 -3.24
C LEU A 42 9.45 -5.67 -3.55
N LYS A 43 9.78 -5.51 -4.84
CA LYS A 43 11.13 -5.21 -5.29
C LYS A 43 11.30 -3.74 -5.64
N ILE A 44 12.56 -3.31 -5.68
CA ILE A 44 12.91 -1.97 -6.16
C ILE A 44 12.43 -1.85 -7.62
N GLY A 45 11.74 -0.76 -7.93
CA GLY A 45 11.10 -0.52 -9.22
C GLY A 45 9.63 -0.93 -9.29
N ASP A 46 9.11 -1.69 -8.32
CA ASP A 46 7.69 -2.02 -8.29
C ASP A 46 6.83 -0.80 -7.95
N CYS A 47 5.67 -0.69 -8.60
CA CYS A 47 4.62 0.25 -8.20
C CYS A 47 3.87 -0.31 -6.99
N VAL A 48 3.97 0.40 -5.87
CA VAL A 48 3.41 0.00 -4.57
C VAL A 48 2.33 0.98 -4.15
N LYS A 49 1.21 0.45 -3.66
CA LYS A 49 0.17 1.20 -2.97
C LYS A 49 0.27 0.90 -1.48
N SER A 50 0.45 1.93 -0.66
CA SER A 50 0.38 1.83 0.78
C SER A 50 -0.94 2.37 1.28
N ASN A 51 -1.71 1.54 1.97
CA ASN A 51 -2.89 1.99 2.68
C ASN A 51 -2.55 2.11 4.17
N LEU A 52 -2.63 3.35 4.69
CA LEU A 52 -2.48 3.63 6.11
C LEU A 52 -3.84 3.45 6.78
N ASN A 53 -4.00 2.37 7.54
CA ASN A 53 -5.20 2.13 8.31
C ASN A 53 -4.81 1.96 9.79
N SER A 54 -5.37 2.78 10.67
CA SER A 54 -5.13 2.80 12.13
C SER A 54 -3.65 2.67 12.53
N GLY A 55 -2.80 3.54 11.96
CA GLY A 55 -1.38 3.63 12.33
C GLY A 55 -0.44 2.57 11.73
N THR A 56 -0.97 1.56 11.03
CA THR A 56 -0.15 0.54 10.35
C THR A 56 -0.26 0.66 8.83
N ALA A 57 0.86 0.96 8.17
CA ALA A 57 0.93 0.99 6.71
C ALA A 57 0.96 -0.44 6.12
N LYS A 58 -0.14 -0.83 5.48
CA LYS A 58 -0.24 -2.06 4.68
C LYS A 58 0.26 -1.77 3.26
N LEU A 59 1.19 -2.59 2.77
CA LEU A 59 1.80 -2.42 1.45
C LEU A 59 1.23 -3.44 0.46
N TYR A 60 0.95 -2.99 -0.75
CA TYR A 60 0.39 -3.81 -1.82
C TYR A 60 1.09 -3.48 -3.13
N HIS A 61 1.26 -4.46 -4.03
CA HIS A 61 1.50 -4.11 -5.44
C HIS A 61 0.30 -3.31 -5.96
N SER A 62 0.53 -2.33 -6.84
CA SER A 62 -0.57 -1.52 -7.40
C SER A 62 -1.67 -2.42 -7.97
N LYS A 63 -1.31 -3.37 -8.84
CA LYS A 63 -2.25 -4.34 -9.43
C LYS A 63 -3.02 -5.13 -8.37
N CYS A 64 -2.34 -5.57 -7.31
CA CYS A 64 -2.98 -6.32 -6.24
C CYS A 64 -4.01 -5.47 -5.50
N PHE A 65 -3.68 -4.21 -5.24
CA PHE A 65 -4.55 -3.27 -4.56
C PHE A 65 -5.76 -2.89 -5.43
N ASP A 66 -5.57 -2.61 -6.71
CA ASP A 66 -6.66 -2.29 -7.64
C ASP A 66 -7.68 -3.43 -7.70
N SER A 67 -7.22 -4.69 -7.77
CA SER A 67 -8.09 -5.86 -7.69
C SER A 67 -8.71 -6.13 -6.31
N LEU A 68 -8.57 -5.25 -5.30
CA LEU A 68 -9.37 -5.32 -4.07
C LEU A 68 -10.69 -4.53 -4.18
N PHE A 69 -10.80 -3.63 -5.17
CA PHE A 69 -11.95 -2.72 -5.35
C PHE A 69 -12.79 -3.07 -6.59
N ILE A 70 -12.42 -4.12 -7.33
CA ILE A 70 -13.13 -4.57 -8.54
C ILE A 70 -14.42 -5.35 -8.19
N ASP A 71 -14.74 -5.50 -6.90
CA ASP A 71 -15.93 -6.22 -6.41
C ASP A 71 -17.17 -5.31 -6.23
N LEU A 72 -17.37 -4.34 -7.13
CA LEU A 72 -18.62 -3.59 -7.23
C LEU A 72 -19.38 -4.08 -8.47
N PRO A 73 -20.25 -5.11 -8.34
CA PRO A 73 -21.29 -5.34 -9.33
C PRO A 73 -22.24 -4.13 -9.34
N ASP A 74 -22.51 -3.63 -10.55
CA ASP A 74 -23.52 -2.60 -10.86
C ASP A 74 -24.93 -3.04 -10.46
#